data_AF-A0A7C4QAE7-F1
#
_entry.id   AF-A0A7C4QAE7-F1
#
_cell.length_a   1.000
_cell.length_b   1.000
_cell.length_c   1.000
_cell.angle_alpha   90.00
_cell.angle_beta   90.00
_cell.angle_gamma   90.00
#
_symmetry.space_group_name_H-M   'P 1'
#
loop_
_entity.id
_entity.type
_entity.pdbx_description
1 polymer ?
#
loop_
_entity_poly.entity_id
_entity_poly.type
_entity_poly.pdbx_seq_one_letter_code
_entity_poly.pdbx_strand_id
1 'polypeptide(L)'
;MIKIKKITFFILFLILTIASNQYAVTGYDYFNPFEYDKDKIKYFSRNEFPWSENEQIQAARGYLILGCLADSITLYKNQTDSKKWNELEIEYAYTLGLFGFYEEALLYLDNSRKKNPSNPGTYFYAGMIYLFAGFSDLANEMFKIAQGDNELYNKLAKKFLSENKGIGAISFATVSSDLSKTYNLNTDTGVVVLNTYPGPSKFVTGIKNGDVILSANGKKTETVKDILNIINSYNEGASINLEIIRNGKKQNLTVRVHSGLGPYDLPEITKITKEPQQADLQLLAKALSFLSDKNYFTSAFIYRKLIEKYPGWDLLYIGSVLCLENIGAFNNATKLSQRALELTKDKETKLQMKEKLSELKSMSEKKKKSWRDEQGAKEIKEEEKNQKNFFIGFGGAQISIGGDSGFKLLLKGRVGMFVLENTDISADITVDTSSGLILGLSGVERFYLIDDISLNSGVFLSVNTAGPTFNLGLSGGASYYLDKYTSIDLTLNIIGLPSQDINFYLGMTRYF
;
A
#
# COMPACT_ATOMS: atom_id res chain seq x y z
N MET A 1 -39.85 -24.55 -22.13
CA MET A 1 -38.51 -24.88 -22.67
C MET A 1 -38.64 -25.09 -24.18
N ILE A 2 -37.68 -24.59 -25.00
CA ILE A 2 -37.61 -24.66 -26.49
C ILE A 2 -38.21 -23.46 -27.28
N LYS A 3 -38.76 -22.40 -26.66
CA LYS A 3 -39.22 -21.18 -27.39
C LYS A 3 -38.63 -19.82 -26.97
N ILE A 4 -37.50 -19.78 -26.26
CA ILE A 4 -36.78 -18.54 -25.87
C ILE A 4 -35.30 -18.63 -26.30
N LYS A 5 -35.03 -19.04 -27.55
CA LYS A 5 -33.65 -19.14 -28.09
C LYS A 5 -33.49 -18.71 -29.56
N LYS A 6 -34.48 -18.00 -30.15
CA LYS A 6 -34.42 -17.55 -31.56
C LYS A 6 -34.59 -16.04 -31.80
N ILE A 7 -34.62 -15.22 -30.75
CA ILE A 7 -34.62 -13.75 -30.89
C ILE A 7 -33.29 -13.22 -30.33
N THR A 8 -32.19 -13.70 -30.93
CA THR A 8 -30.81 -13.32 -30.58
C THR A 8 -29.96 -13.11 -31.84
N PHE A 9 -30.58 -12.82 -32.99
CA PHE A 9 -29.79 -12.72 -34.24
C PHE A 9 -30.19 -11.57 -35.18
N PHE A 10 -31.04 -10.63 -34.75
CA PHE A 10 -31.54 -9.58 -35.66
C PHE A 10 -31.41 -8.13 -35.17
N ILE A 11 -30.76 -7.88 -34.04
CA ILE A 11 -30.43 -6.50 -33.61
C ILE A 11 -28.94 -6.43 -33.25
N LEU A 12 -28.13 -6.95 -34.17
CA LEU A 12 -26.69 -6.71 -34.25
C LEU A 12 -26.28 -6.64 -35.73
N PHE A 13 -27.00 -5.85 -36.54
CA PHE A 13 -26.55 -5.47 -37.88
C PHE A 13 -27.38 -4.32 -38.46
N LEU A 14 -27.45 -3.19 -37.75
CA LEU A 14 -27.64 -1.91 -38.44
C LEU A 14 -26.43 -1.01 -38.14
N ILE A 15 -25.61 -0.96 -39.18
CA ILE A 15 -24.36 -0.26 -39.40
C ILE A 15 -24.56 1.27 -39.31
N LEU A 16 -23.61 1.88 -38.60
CA LEU A 16 -22.99 3.20 -38.76
C LEU A 16 -23.81 4.48 -38.98
N THR A 17 -23.24 5.51 -38.35
CA THR A 17 -23.36 6.96 -38.59
C THR A 17 -24.67 7.62 -38.19
N ILE A 18 -24.64 8.35 -37.07
CA ILE A 18 -24.43 9.81 -37.08
C ILE A 18 -23.64 10.18 -35.82
N ALA A 19 -22.64 11.03 -36.03
CA ALA A 19 -21.77 11.59 -35.02
C ALA A 19 -22.56 12.38 -33.97
N SER A 20 -22.23 12.16 -32.71
CA SER A 20 -22.17 13.23 -31.72
C SER A 20 -20.88 13.08 -30.93
N ASN A 21 -19.93 13.91 -31.31
CA ASN A 21 -18.68 14.20 -30.65
C ASN A 21 -18.86 14.57 -29.16
N GLN A 22 -17.75 14.43 -28.41
CA GLN A 22 -17.48 14.83 -27.02
C GLN A 22 -18.00 13.83 -25.97
N TYR A 23 -17.20 13.00 -25.29
CA TYR A 23 -15.79 13.08 -24.89
C TYR A 23 -15.16 11.68 -24.98
N ALA A 24 -14.26 11.48 -25.94
CA ALA A 24 -13.19 10.50 -25.82
C ALA A 24 -11.92 11.31 -25.60
N VAL A 25 -11.52 11.46 -24.33
CA VAL A 25 -10.22 12.04 -23.97
C VAL A 25 -9.24 10.89 -23.88
N THR A 26 -8.27 10.93 -24.77
CA THR A 26 -7.03 10.16 -24.76
C THR A 26 -6.18 10.59 -23.56
N GLY A 27 -5.79 9.64 -22.71
CA GLY A 27 -5.03 9.86 -21.47
C GLY A 27 -5.89 9.60 -20.24
N TYR A 28 -5.54 8.60 -19.43
CA TYR A 28 -6.37 8.15 -18.32
C TYR A 28 -6.50 9.25 -17.26
N ASP A 29 -7.69 9.85 -17.15
CA ASP A 29 -8.03 10.80 -16.10
C ASP A 29 -7.87 10.15 -14.71
N TYR A 30 -7.35 10.92 -13.75
CA TYR A 30 -7.33 10.53 -12.34
C TYR A 30 -8.75 10.19 -11.87
N PHE A 31 -8.94 9.02 -11.25
CA PHE A 31 -10.24 8.61 -10.75
C PHE A 31 -10.72 9.56 -9.64
N ASN A 32 -11.88 10.20 -9.87
CA ASN A 32 -12.59 10.98 -8.88
C ASN A 32 -13.87 10.23 -8.45
N PRO A 33 -13.88 9.52 -7.30
CA PRO A 33 -15.07 8.80 -6.84
C PRO A 33 -16.26 9.72 -6.53
N PHE A 34 -16.05 11.03 -6.39
CA PHE A 34 -17.09 11.99 -5.99
C PHE A 34 -17.83 12.64 -7.17
N GLU A 35 -17.28 12.54 -8.38
CA GLU A 35 -17.88 13.12 -9.61
C GLU A 35 -18.17 12.04 -10.66
N TYR A 36 -17.94 10.76 -10.31
CA TYR A 36 -18.13 9.68 -11.26
C TYR A 36 -19.62 9.51 -11.59
N ASP A 37 -19.91 9.56 -12.89
CA ASP A 37 -21.26 9.47 -13.40
C ASP A 37 -21.80 8.04 -13.23
N LYS A 38 -22.71 7.87 -12.28
CA LYS A 38 -23.34 6.59 -11.98
C LYS A 38 -24.06 5.98 -13.19
N ASP A 39 -24.53 6.80 -14.12
CA ASP A 39 -25.27 6.36 -15.31
C ASP A 39 -24.33 5.81 -16.39
N LYS A 40 -23.02 6.05 -16.25
CA LYS A 40 -21.95 5.43 -17.07
C LYS A 40 -21.39 4.14 -16.48
N ILE A 41 -21.79 3.77 -15.26
CA ILE A 41 -21.37 2.51 -14.64
C ILE A 41 -22.06 1.36 -15.37
N LYS A 42 -21.34 0.73 -16.30
CA LYS A 42 -21.75 -0.55 -16.87
C LYS A 42 -21.52 -1.63 -15.82
N TYR A 43 -22.60 -2.24 -15.37
CA TYR A 43 -22.57 -3.41 -14.50
C TYR A 43 -22.26 -4.64 -15.34
N PHE A 44 -21.07 -5.17 -15.21
CA PHE A 44 -20.75 -6.47 -15.79
C PHE A 44 -21.15 -7.56 -14.81
N SER A 45 -22.08 -8.44 -15.22
CA SER A 45 -22.44 -9.60 -14.40
C SER A 45 -21.31 -10.65 -14.49
N ARG A 46 -21.02 -11.40 -13.41
CA ARG A 46 -20.00 -12.48 -13.44
C ARG A 46 -20.21 -13.51 -14.57
N ASN A 47 -21.39 -13.52 -15.19
CA ASN A 47 -21.74 -14.39 -16.30
C ASN A 47 -21.17 -13.93 -17.67
N GLU A 48 -20.54 -12.74 -17.76
CA GLU A 48 -19.98 -12.18 -18.99
C GLU A 48 -18.45 -12.38 -19.11
N PHE A 49 -17.88 -13.35 -18.38
CA PHE A 49 -16.43 -13.60 -18.32
C PHE A 49 -15.90 -14.27 -19.62
N PRO A 50 -14.67 -13.95 -20.11
CA PRO A 50 -13.67 -13.04 -19.50
C PRO A 50 -13.80 -11.58 -19.96
N TRP A 51 -13.66 -10.67 -19.00
CA TRP A 51 -13.59 -9.22 -19.22
C TRP A 51 -12.18 -8.78 -19.61
N SER A 52 -12.06 -7.79 -20.47
CA SER A 52 -10.79 -7.10 -20.75
C SER A 52 -10.27 -6.36 -19.50
N GLU A 53 -8.97 -6.10 -19.47
CA GLU A 53 -8.32 -5.33 -18.39
C GLU A 53 -9.02 -3.98 -18.11
N ASN A 54 -9.39 -3.25 -19.17
CA ASN A 54 -10.10 -1.98 -19.02
C ASN A 54 -11.50 -2.17 -18.43
N GLU A 55 -12.23 -3.21 -18.84
CA GLU A 55 -13.55 -3.52 -18.27
C GLU A 55 -13.45 -3.91 -16.80
N GLN A 56 -12.41 -4.66 -16.39
CA GLN A 56 -12.15 -5.00 -14.99
C GLN A 56 -11.87 -3.74 -14.14
N ILE A 57 -11.08 -2.79 -14.65
CA ILE A 57 -10.79 -1.53 -13.96
C ILE A 57 -12.06 -0.67 -13.81
N GLN A 58 -12.86 -0.54 -14.86
CA GLN A 58 -14.12 0.22 -14.78
C GLN A 58 -15.13 -0.46 -13.86
N ALA A 59 -15.19 -1.79 -13.86
CA ALA A 59 -16.01 -2.54 -12.91
C ALA A 59 -15.53 -2.31 -11.47
N ALA A 60 -14.21 -2.32 -11.21
CA ALA A 60 -13.65 -2.06 -9.89
C ALA A 60 -14.05 -0.66 -9.35
N ARG A 61 -13.91 0.37 -10.18
CA ARG A 61 -14.33 1.75 -9.89
C ARG A 61 -15.85 1.86 -9.69
N GLY A 62 -16.63 1.18 -10.52
CA GLY A 62 -18.09 1.11 -10.40
C GLY A 62 -18.53 0.52 -9.06
N TYR A 63 -18.01 -0.65 -8.71
CA TYR A 63 -18.31 -1.31 -7.42
C TYR A 63 -17.88 -0.47 -6.21
N LEU A 64 -16.77 0.26 -6.32
CA LEU A 64 -16.32 1.20 -5.29
C LEU A 64 -17.34 2.31 -5.04
N ILE A 65 -17.85 2.95 -6.09
CA ILE A 65 -18.85 4.03 -5.99
C ILE A 65 -20.16 3.52 -5.37
N LEU A 66 -20.51 2.28 -5.67
CA LEU A 66 -21.74 1.63 -5.20
C LEU A 66 -21.62 1.07 -3.77
N GLY A 67 -20.43 1.14 -3.16
CA GLY A 67 -20.17 0.56 -1.84
C GLY A 67 -20.02 -0.97 -1.84
N CYS A 68 -19.95 -1.62 -3.01
CA CYS A 68 -19.64 -3.04 -3.17
C CYS A 68 -18.14 -3.30 -3.02
N LEU A 69 -17.59 -2.94 -1.86
CA LEU A 69 -16.14 -2.85 -1.64
C LEU A 69 -15.41 -4.19 -1.83
N ALA A 70 -16.02 -5.33 -1.46
CA ALA A 70 -15.38 -6.65 -1.61
C ALA A 70 -15.14 -7.03 -3.09
N ASP A 71 -16.12 -6.78 -3.96
CA ASP A 71 -15.97 -7.02 -5.40
C ASP A 71 -14.96 -6.04 -6.01
N SER A 72 -14.99 -4.78 -5.58
CA SER A 72 -14.00 -3.77 -5.99
C SER A 72 -12.56 -4.17 -5.62
N ILE A 73 -12.33 -4.56 -4.36
CA ILE A 73 -11.03 -5.06 -3.87
C ILE A 73 -10.53 -6.23 -4.72
N THR A 74 -11.41 -7.20 -5.00
CA THR A 74 -11.06 -8.39 -5.78
C THR A 74 -10.58 -7.99 -7.18
N LEU A 75 -11.30 -7.08 -7.86
CA LEU A 75 -10.96 -6.67 -9.21
C LEU A 75 -9.69 -5.84 -9.28
N TYR A 76 -9.47 -4.92 -8.34
CA TYR A 76 -8.21 -4.18 -8.24
C TYR A 76 -7.04 -5.12 -7.95
N LYS A 77 -7.20 -6.10 -7.05
CA LYS A 77 -6.16 -7.09 -6.73
C LYS A 77 -5.76 -7.91 -7.95
N ASN A 78 -6.66 -8.18 -8.88
CA ASN A 78 -6.32 -8.88 -10.14
C ASN A 78 -5.45 -8.03 -11.08
N GLN A 79 -5.29 -6.73 -10.83
CA GLN A 79 -4.47 -5.84 -11.65
C GLN A 79 -3.05 -5.65 -11.12
N THR A 80 -2.60 -6.39 -10.09
CA THR A 80 -1.28 -6.17 -9.47
C THR A 80 -0.11 -6.36 -10.44
N ASP A 81 -0.27 -7.26 -11.41
CA ASP A 81 0.75 -7.54 -12.43
C ASP A 81 0.57 -6.70 -13.69
N SER A 82 -0.44 -5.83 -13.72
CA SER A 82 -0.68 -4.92 -14.83
C SER A 82 0.40 -3.84 -14.90
N LYS A 83 0.78 -3.46 -16.13
CA LYS A 83 1.60 -2.26 -16.37
C LYS A 83 0.98 -0.97 -15.83
N LYS A 84 -0.33 -0.97 -15.57
CA LYS A 84 -1.11 0.14 -15.01
C LYS A 84 -1.14 0.13 -13.49
N TRP A 85 -0.59 -0.88 -12.82
CA TRP A 85 -0.70 -1.02 -11.36
C TRP A 85 -0.25 0.23 -10.60
N ASN A 86 0.83 0.89 -11.05
CA ASN A 86 1.34 2.10 -10.42
C ASN A 86 0.29 3.24 -10.33
N GLU A 87 -0.65 3.30 -11.27
CA GLU A 87 -1.74 4.28 -11.26
C GLU A 87 -2.94 3.79 -10.41
N LEU A 88 -3.20 2.48 -10.41
CA LEU A 88 -4.32 1.86 -9.71
C LEU A 88 -4.05 1.60 -8.22
N GLU A 89 -2.78 1.53 -7.82
CA GLU A 89 -2.33 1.24 -6.46
C GLU A 89 -2.95 2.20 -5.43
N ILE A 90 -3.06 3.49 -5.76
CA ILE A 90 -3.67 4.50 -4.88
C ILE A 90 -5.20 4.35 -4.78
N GLU A 91 -5.86 3.88 -5.85
CA GLU A 91 -7.30 3.60 -5.85
C GLU A 91 -7.62 2.34 -5.04
N TYR A 92 -6.76 1.32 -5.16
CA TYR A 92 -6.83 0.11 -4.36
C TYR A 92 -6.64 0.41 -2.87
N ALA A 93 -5.63 1.22 -2.53
CA ALA A 93 -5.41 1.69 -1.17
C ALA A 93 -6.65 2.40 -0.61
N TYR A 94 -7.26 3.30 -1.38
CA TYR A 94 -8.49 3.97 -0.97
C TYR A 94 -9.65 2.99 -0.70
N THR A 95 -9.79 1.98 -1.55
CA THR A 95 -10.81 0.92 -1.41
C THR A 95 -10.60 0.09 -0.15
N LEU A 96 -9.36 -0.32 0.13
CA LEU A 96 -8.98 -1.01 1.38
C LEU A 96 -9.27 -0.14 2.60
N GLY A 97 -8.94 1.16 2.53
CA GLY A 97 -9.21 2.13 3.58
C GLY A 97 -10.70 2.26 3.88
N LEU A 98 -11.55 2.35 2.86
CA LEU A 98 -13.00 2.36 3.03
C LEU A 98 -13.54 1.07 3.65
N PHE A 99 -12.90 -0.07 3.38
CA PHE A 99 -13.26 -1.36 3.97
C PHE A 99 -12.81 -1.48 5.44
N GLY A 100 -11.90 -0.61 5.91
CA GLY A 100 -11.36 -0.62 7.27
C GLY A 100 -9.96 -1.25 7.40
N PHE A 101 -9.33 -1.66 6.29
CA PHE A 101 -7.96 -2.17 6.25
C PHE A 101 -6.95 -1.02 6.14
N TYR A 102 -6.90 -0.16 7.17
CA TYR A 102 -6.13 1.08 7.13
C TYR A 102 -4.63 0.87 7.06
N GLU A 103 -4.10 -0.12 7.77
CA GLU A 103 -2.66 -0.37 7.80
C GLU A 103 -2.16 -0.84 6.43
N GLU A 104 -2.86 -1.82 5.85
CA GLU A 104 -2.60 -2.34 4.52
C GLU A 104 -2.77 -1.25 3.45
N ALA A 105 -3.81 -0.42 3.56
CA ALA A 105 -4.05 0.69 2.66
C ALA A 105 -2.88 1.70 2.66
N LEU A 106 -2.41 2.10 3.84
CA LEU A 106 -1.30 3.04 3.97
C LEU A 106 0.02 2.44 3.44
N LEU A 107 0.21 1.13 3.52
CA LEU A 107 1.40 0.46 2.98
C LEU A 107 1.47 0.57 1.45
N TYR A 108 0.35 0.44 0.74
CA TYR A 108 0.30 0.70 -0.71
C TYR A 108 0.59 2.18 -1.03
N LEU A 109 0.17 3.10 -0.17
CA LEU A 109 0.51 4.51 -0.35
C LEU A 109 1.98 4.82 -0.02
N ASP A 110 2.59 4.11 0.92
CA ASP A 110 4.03 4.17 1.15
C ASP A 110 4.81 3.67 -0.07
N ASN A 111 4.36 2.61 -0.72
CA ASN A 111 4.95 2.15 -1.99
C ASN A 111 4.81 3.19 -3.10
N SER A 112 3.62 3.78 -3.26
CA SER A 112 3.40 4.87 -4.21
C SER A 112 4.29 6.09 -3.91
N ARG A 113 4.46 6.45 -2.63
CA ARG A 113 5.34 7.54 -2.17
C ARG A 113 6.80 7.26 -2.50
N LYS A 114 7.30 6.05 -2.24
CA LYS A 114 8.69 5.67 -2.54
C LYS A 114 8.98 5.78 -4.04
N LYS A 115 8.01 5.42 -4.90
CA LYS A 115 8.11 5.59 -6.36
C LYS A 115 8.04 7.06 -6.80
N ASN A 116 7.13 7.83 -6.22
CA ASN A 116 6.94 9.25 -6.53
C ASN A 116 6.56 10.07 -5.27
N PRO A 117 7.56 10.64 -4.57
CA PRO A 117 7.37 11.38 -3.32
C PRO A 117 6.57 12.67 -3.46
N SER A 118 6.35 13.16 -4.68
CA SER A 118 5.60 14.39 -4.93
C SER A 118 4.21 14.13 -5.52
N ASN A 119 3.77 12.86 -5.60
CA ASN A 119 2.46 12.49 -6.15
C ASN A 119 1.31 13.01 -5.26
N PRO A 120 0.52 14.02 -5.69
CA PRO A 120 -0.53 14.61 -4.86
C PRO A 120 -1.66 13.63 -4.54
N GLY A 121 -1.92 12.64 -5.42
CA GLY A 121 -2.93 11.61 -5.18
C GLY A 121 -2.58 10.69 -4.00
N THR A 122 -1.29 10.41 -3.81
CA THR A 122 -0.81 9.60 -2.68
C THR A 122 -1.15 10.29 -1.36
N TYR A 123 -0.84 11.58 -1.24
CA TYR A 123 -1.16 12.35 -0.05
C TYR A 123 -2.66 12.59 0.12
N PHE A 124 -3.41 12.82 -0.96
CA PHE A 124 -4.86 12.96 -0.87
C PHE A 124 -5.50 11.69 -0.30
N TYR A 125 -5.17 10.51 -0.84
CA TYR A 125 -5.73 9.26 -0.36
C TYR A 125 -5.18 8.85 1.02
N ALA A 126 -3.94 9.20 1.37
CA ALA A 126 -3.45 9.05 2.74
C ALA A 126 -4.28 9.90 3.70
N GLY A 127 -4.62 11.13 3.31
CA GLY A 127 -5.53 12.00 4.06
C GLY A 127 -6.90 11.37 4.26
N MET A 128 -7.48 10.78 3.21
CA MET A 128 -8.75 10.05 3.31
C MET A 128 -8.66 8.87 4.28
N ILE A 129 -7.60 8.06 4.21
CA ILE A 129 -7.42 6.90 5.09
C ILE A 129 -7.20 7.32 6.54
N TYR A 130 -6.38 8.34 6.80
CA TYR A 130 -6.24 8.91 8.15
C TYR A 130 -7.54 9.47 8.67
N LEU A 131 -8.33 10.12 7.82
CA LEU A 131 -9.65 10.61 8.18
C LEU A 131 -10.60 9.46 8.52
N PHE A 132 -10.56 8.36 7.75
CA PHE A 132 -11.33 7.15 8.05
C PHE A 132 -10.85 6.48 9.34
N ALA A 133 -9.56 6.52 9.64
CA ALA A 133 -9.02 6.13 10.94
C ALA A 133 -9.28 7.17 12.06
N GLY A 134 -9.87 8.31 11.70
CA GLY A 134 -10.19 9.49 12.52
C GLY A 134 -9.04 10.22 13.15
N PHE A 135 -7.88 10.20 12.51
CA PHE A 135 -6.78 11.13 12.76
C PHE A 135 -6.94 12.35 11.86
N SER A 136 -7.93 13.20 12.16
CA SER A 136 -8.31 14.35 11.33
C SER A 136 -7.23 15.43 11.27
N ASP A 137 -6.37 15.52 12.28
CA ASP A 137 -5.16 16.34 12.31
C ASP A 137 -4.15 15.92 11.24
N LEU A 138 -3.90 14.62 11.12
CA LEU A 138 -3.06 14.05 10.06
C LEU A 138 -3.73 14.21 8.69
N ALA A 139 -5.03 13.92 8.59
CA ALA A 139 -5.78 14.07 7.35
C ALA A 139 -5.73 15.50 6.79
N ASN A 140 -5.93 16.50 7.65
CA ASN A 140 -5.88 17.92 7.29
C ASN A 140 -4.53 18.28 6.66
N GLU A 141 -3.44 17.82 7.27
CA GLU A 141 -2.09 18.11 6.77
C GLU A 141 -1.80 17.37 5.46
N MET A 142 -2.26 16.13 5.32
CA MET A 142 -2.16 15.39 4.06
C MET A 142 -2.93 16.08 2.92
N PHE A 143 -4.13 16.61 3.19
CA PHE A 143 -4.88 17.37 2.18
C PHE A 143 -4.18 18.67 1.80
N LYS A 144 -3.58 19.39 2.75
CA LYS A 144 -2.74 20.57 2.43
C LYS A 144 -1.56 20.20 1.55
N ILE A 145 -0.90 19.07 1.83
CA ILE A 145 0.20 18.58 1.00
C ILE A 145 -0.28 18.20 -0.41
N ALA A 146 -1.46 17.61 -0.52
CA ALA A 146 -2.06 17.24 -1.80
C ALA A 146 -2.46 18.44 -2.67
N GLN A 147 -2.57 19.65 -2.08
CA GLN A 147 -2.72 20.89 -2.84
C GLN A 147 -1.42 21.19 -3.61
N GLY A 148 -1.32 20.65 -4.82
CA GLY A 148 -0.21 20.87 -5.74
C GLY A 148 -0.69 21.39 -7.10
N ASP A 149 0.13 21.14 -8.13
CA ASP A 149 -0.14 21.60 -9.50
C ASP A 149 -1.24 20.77 -10.20
N ASN A 150 -1.63 19.63 -9.62
CA ASN A 150 -2.72 18.82 -10.15
C ASN A 150 -4.09 19.45 -9.81
N GLU A 151 -4.83 19.83 -10.84
CA GLU A 151 -6.12 20.53 -10.70
C GLU A 151 -7.17 19.71 -9.93
N LEU A 152 -7.28 18.40 -10.22
CA LEU A 152 -8.25 17.52 -9.56
C LEU A 152 -7.98 17.45 -8.06
N TYR A 153 -6.78 17.06 -7.66
CA TYR A 153 -6.47 16.90 -6.24
C TYR A 153 -6.44 18.22 -5.49
N ASN A 154 -6.09 19.33 -6.16
CA ASN A 154 -6.23 20.67 -5.58
C ASN A 154 -7.69 21.00 -5.30
N LYS A 155 -8.60 20.76 -6.27
CA LYS A 155 -10.05 20.98 -6.11
C LYS A 155 -10.63 20.10 -4.99
N LEU A 156 -10.29 18.81 -4.99
CA LEU A 156 -10.74 17.86 -3.97
C LEU A 156 -10.21 18.24 -2.58
N ALA A 157 -8.90 18.47 -2.44
CA ALA A 157 -8.31 18.86 -1.17
C ALA A 157 -8.90 20.17 -0.63
N LYS A 158 -9.10 21.19 -1.49
CA LYS A 158 -9.80 22.43 -1.11
C LYS A 158 -11.21 22.16 -0.62
N LYS A 159 -11.96 21.29 -1.31
CA LYS A 159 -13.31 20.89 -0.90
C LYS A 159 -13.29 20.26 0.48
N PHE A 160 -12.41 19.30 0.75
CA PHE A 160 -12.32 18.68 2.08
C PHE A 160 -11.88 19.68 3.16
N LEU A 161 -10.91 20.56 2.86
CA LEU A 161 -10.44 21.61 3.78
C LEU A 161 -11.50 22.68 4.07
N SER A 162 -12.46 22.90 3.16
CA SER A 162 -13.57 23.85 3.35
C SER A 162 -14.83 23.19 3.94
N GLU A 163 -15.13 21.94 3.58
CA GLU A 163 -16.26 21.15 4.07
C GLU A 163 -15.93 20.52 5.42
N ASN A 164 -15.98 21.35 6.45
CA ASN A 164 -15.57 20.96 7.78
C ASN A 164 -16.67 20.31 8.60
N LYS A 165 -17.85 19.93 8.08
CA LYS A 165 -18.95 19.41 8.92
C LYS A 165 -19.59 18.14 8.36
N GLY A 166 -19.79 17.16 9.23
CA GLY A 166 -20.40 15.87 8.89
C GLY A 166 -21.25 15.30 10.01
N ILE A 167 -22.00 14.24 9.70
CA ILE A 167 -22.85 13.50 10.64
C ILE A 167 -22.51 12.01 10.69
N GLY A 168 -21.27 11.64 10.38
CA GLY A 168 -20.82 10.24 10.39
C GLY A 168 -21.05 9.46 9.09
N ALA A 169 -21.54 10.10 8.02
CA ALA A 169 -21.60 9.54 6.66
C ALA A 169 -20.50 10.15 5.76
N ILE A 170 -19.84 9.31 4.95
CA ILE A 170 -18.79 9.69 3.99
C ILE A 170 -19.41 10.06 2.64
N SER A 171 -20.35 9.24 2.16
CA SER A 171 -20.96 9.41 0.84
C SER A 171 -22.45 9.15 0.87
N PHE A 172 -23.13 9.88 0.00
CA PHE A 172 -24.57 9.89 -0.14
C PHE A 172 -24.93 9.73 -1.63
N ALA A 173 -26.07 9.13 -1.91
CA ALA A 173 -26.70 9.20 -3.22
C ALA A 173 -28.15 9.68 -3.09
N THR A 174 -28.57 10.53 -4.03
CA THR A 174 -29.99 10.85 -4.19
C THR A 174 -30.70 9.59 -4.68
N VAL A 175 -31.78 9.21 -4.00
CA VAL A 175 -32.61 8.07 -4.40
C VAL A 175 -33.27 8.39 -5.74
N SER A 176 -33.11 7.50 -6.71
CA SER A 176 -33.85 7.50 -7.99
C SER A 176 -34.69 6.23 -8.11
N SER A 177 -35.66 6.20 -9.03
CA SER A 177 -36.49 5.00 -9.25
C SER A 177 -35.65 3.74 -9.53
N ASP A 178 -34.56 3.89 -10.30
CA ASP A 178 -33.66 2.77 -10.61
C ASP A 178 -32.87 2.32 -9.37
N LEU A 179 -32.40 3.26 -8.54
CA LEU A 179 -31.71 2.96 -7.28
C LEU A 179 -32.65 2.27 -6.28
N SER A 180 -33.89 2.78 -6.17
CA SER A 180 -34.95 2.23 -5.32
C SER A 180 -35.24 0.77 -5.66
N LYS A 181 -35.41 0.45 -6.95
CA LYS A 181 -35.62 -0.92 -7.43
C LYS A 181 -34.39 -1.81 -7.22
N THR A 182 -33.20 -1.30 -7.50
CA THR A 182 -31.94 -2.08 -7.43
C THR A 182 -31.60 -2.46 -5.99
N TYR A 183 -31.82 -1.56 -5.04
CA TYR A 183 -31.52 -1.77 -3.61
C TYR A 183 -32.74 -2.13 -2.75
N ASN A 184 -33.89 -2.36 -3.40
CA ASN A 184 -35.16 -2.69 -2.75
C ASN A 184 -35.53 -1.70 -1.63
N LEU A 185 -35.36 -0.40 -1.91
CA LEU A 185 -35.69 0.67 -0.97
C LEU A 185 -37.21 0.86 -0.94
N ASN A 186 -37.79 0.99 0.24
CA ASN A 186 -39.24 1.24 0.40
C ASN A 186 -39.64 2.71 0.12
N THR A 187 -38.85 3.45 -0.67
CA THR A 187 -39.09 4.85 -0.99
C THR A 187 -38.40 5.24 -2.31
N ASP A 188 -39.06 6.10 -3.07
CA ASP A 188 -38.51 6.69 -4.31
C ASP A 188 -37.93 8.11 -4.08
N THR A 189 -37.91 8.56 -2.82
CA THR A 189 -37.43 9.89 -2.41
C THR A 189 -36.53 9.76 -1.19
N GLY A 190 -35.62 10.71 -1.01
CA GLY A 190 -34.68 10.72 0.09
C GLY A 190 -33.22 10.67 -0.37
N VAL A 191 -32.33 10.57 0.61
CA VAL A 191 -30.89 10.45 0.38
C VAL A 191 -30.40 9.17 1.05
N VAL A 192 -29.88 8.22 0.28
CA VAL A 192 -29.31 6.99 0.82
C VAL A 192 -27.87 7.21 1.27
N VAL A 193 -27.54 6.69 2.44
CA VAL A 193 -26.17 6.62 2.97
C VAL A 193 -25.47 5.44 2.31
N LEU A 194 -24.51 5.72 1.45
CA LEU A 194 -23.73 4.69 0.78
C LEU A 194 -22.68 4.14 1.74
N ASN A 195 -21.83 5.04 2.25
CA ASN A 195 -20.73 4.69 3.14
C ASN A 195 -20.75 5.57 4.41
N THR A 196 -20.63 4.94 5.57
CA THR A 196 -20.43 5.60 6.86
C THR A 196 -18.97 5.66 7.25
N TYR A 197 -18.59 6.67 8.04
CA TYR A 197 -17.24 6.79 8.58
C TYR A 197 -16.90 5.56 9.43
N PRO A 198 -15.90 4.74 9.02
CA PRO A 198 -15.50 3.56 9.79
C PRO A 198 -14.55 3.91 10.96
N GLY A 199 -14.41 5.21 11.26
CA GLY A 199 -13.43 5.76 12.20
C GLY A 199 -13.78 5.70 13.68
N PRO A 200 -13.05 6.44 14.53
CA PRO A 200 -13.13 6.35 15.97
C PRO A 200 -14.53 6.73 16.41
N SER A 201 -15.00 6.07 17.47
CA SER A 201 -16.35 6.12 18.01
C SER A 201 -16.93 7.53 18.15
N LYS A 202 -16.09 8.56 18.31
CA LYS A 202 -16.49 9.97 18.35
C LYS A 202 -17.18 10.49 17.08
N PHE A 203 -16.91 9.87 15.93
CA PHE A 203 -17.54 10.19 14.63
C PHE A 203 -18.68 9.23 14.27
N VAL A 204 -18.88 8.16 15.04
CA VAL A 204 -19.96 7.19 14.84
C VAL A 204 -21.24 7.73 15.47
N THR A 205 -22.13 8.24 14.63
CA THR A 205 -23.39 8.89 15.05
C THR A 205 -24.58 7.93 15.12
N GLY A 206 -24.34 6.62 14.99
CA GLY A 206 -25.38 5.59 14.92
C GLY A 206 -26.05 5.47 13.54
N ILE A 207 -25.64 6.28 12.55
CA ILE A 207 -26.01 6.13 11.14
C ILE A 207 -25.30 4.90 10.53
N LYS A 208 -25.91 4.24 9.56
CA LYS A 208 -25.43 3.00 8.94
C LYS A 208 -25.56 3.04 7.42
N ASN A 209 -24.71 2.25 6.73
CA ASN A 209 -24.86 2.03 5.29
C ASN A 209 -26.26 1.49 4.99
N GLY A 210 -26.87 2.01 3.92
CA GLY A 210 -28.24 1.66 3.51
C GLY A 210 -29.34 2.42 4.25
N ASP A 211 -29.02 3.28 5.23
CA ASP A 211 -30.01 4.20 5.78
C ASP A 211 -30.48 5.17 4.70
N VAL A 212 -31.80 5.35 4.56
CA VAL A 212 -32.37 6.38 3.69
C VAL A 212 -32.88 7.54 4.53
N ILE A 213 -32.25 8.70 4.43
CA ILE A 213 -32.63 9.92 5.13
C ILE A 213 -33.79 10.59 4.38
N LEU A 214 -34.93 10.74 5.07
CA LEU A 214 -36.12 11.40 4.54
C LEU A 214 -36.20 12.87 4.95
N SER A 215 -35.79 13.17 6.19
CA SER A 215 -35.76 14.52 6.71
C SER A 215 -34.70 14.70 7.81
N ALA A 216 -34.26 15.94 8.00
CA ALA A 216 -33.35 16.34 9.07
C ALA A 216 -33.88 17.60 9.77
N ASN A 217 -34.11 17.52 11.08
CA ASN A 217 -34.77 18.54 11.90
C ASN A 217 -36.08 19.05 11.27
N GLY A 218 -36.89 18.13 10.73
CA GLY A 218 -38.19 18.43 10.11
C GLY A 218 -38.10 19.01 8.69
N LYS A 219 -36.91 19.25 8.14
CA LYS A 219 -36.72 19.65 6.74
C LYS A 219 -36.52 18.42 5.86
N LYS A 220 -37.29 18.31 4.78
CA LYS A 220 -37.15 17.21 3.80
C LYS A 220 -35.77 17.23 3.13
N THR A 221 -35.24 16.05 2.86
CA THR A 221 -33.95 15.86 2.18
C THR A 221 -34.18 15.08 0.90
N GLU A 222 -34.38 15.77 -0.23
CA GLU A 222 -34.66 15.13 -1.52
C GLU A 222 -33.39 14.90 -2.34
N THR A 223 -32.36 15.72 -2.10
CA THR A 223 -31.07 15.63 -2.79
C THR A 223 -29.90 15.63 -1.81
N VAL A 224 -28.75 15.12 -2.26
CA VAL A 224 -27.49 15.21 -1.50
C VAL A 224 -27.17 16.66 -1.11
N LYS A 225 -27.51 17.64 -1.96
CA LYS A 225 -27.28 19.06 -1.67
C LYS A 225 -28.11 19.54 -0.47
N ASP A 226 -29.34 19.04 -0.31
CA ASP A 226 -30.22 19.44 0.79
C ASP A 226 -29.65 18.99 2.14
N ILE A 227 -29.26 17.73 2.26
CA ILE A 227 -28.69 17.21 3.51
C ILE A 227 -27.37 17.92 3.86
N LEU A 228 -26.49 18.17 2.89
CA LEU A 228 -25.23 18.89 3.12
C LEU A 228 -25.47 20.34 3.58
N ASN A 229 -26.44 21.04 2.98
CA ASN A 229 -26.81 22.39 3.41
C ASN A 229 -27.35 22.42 4.85
N ILE A 230 -28.16 21.43 5.23
CA ILE A 230 -28.65 21.29 6.60
C ILE A 230 -27.48 21.10 7.55
N ILE A 231 -26.60 20.12 7.31
CA ILE A 231 -25.44 19.83 8.16
C ILE A 231 -24.56 21.08 8.34
N ASN A 232 -24.27 21.78 7.25
CA ASN A 232 -23.40 22.97 7.27
C ASN A 232 -24.00 24.15 8.06
N SER A 233 -25.33 24.22 8.18
CA SER A 233 -26.03 25.25 8.94
C SER A 233 -25.95 25.10 10.47
N TYR A 234 -25.49 23.95 10.97
CA TYR A 234 -25.34 23.69 12.40
C TYR A 234 -23.89 23.78 12.85
N ASN A 235 -23.66 24.19 14.11
CA ASN A 235 -22.32 24.22 14.70
C ASN A 235 -21.84 22.81 15.07
N GLU A 236 -20.52 22.66 15.23
CA GLU A 236 -19.95 21.43 15.78
C GLU A 236 -20.55 21.11 17.16
N GLY A 237 -20.77 19.82 17.42
CA GLY A 237 -21.41 19.30 18.63
C GLY A 237 -22.94 19.40 18.63
N ALA A 238 -23.54 20.17 17.71
CA ALA A 238 -25.00 20.29 17.62
C ALA A 238 -25.66 18.96 17.27
N SER A 239 -26.85 18.72 17.82
CA SER A 239 -27.64 17.52 17.52
C SER A 239 -28.62 17.78 16.37
N ILE A 240 -28.70 16.83 15.44
CA ILE A 240 -29.66 16.81 14.33
C ILE A 240 -30.52 15.55 14.49
N ASN A 241 -31.84 15.72 14.49
CA ASN A 241 -32.80 14.62 14.47
C ASN A 241 -33.11 14.25 13.02
N LEU A 242 -32.75 13.03 12.64
CA LEU A 242 -33.02 12.46 11.32
C LEU A 242 -34.25 11.57 11.38
N GLU A 243 -35.13 11.70 10.39
CA GLU A 243 -36.11 10.65 10.06
C GLU A 243 -35.47 9.78 8.97
N ILE A 244 -35.23 8.51 9.29
CA ILE A 244 -34.58 7.56 8.38
C ILE A 244 -35.48 6.34 8.10
N ILE A 245 -35.25 5.67 6.99
CA ILE A 245 -35.68 4.28 6.75
C ILE A 245 -34.47 3.37 6.92
N ARG A 246 -34.58 2.40 7.83
CA ARG A 246 -33.59 1.35 8.06
C ARG A 246 -34.28 0.01 8.09
N ASN A 247 -33.78 -0.97 7.32
CA ASN A 247 -34.40 -2.29 7.18
C ASN A 247 -35.90 -2.20 6.85
N GLY A 248 -36.27 -1.26 5.98
CA GLY A 248 -37.64 -1.03 5.53
C GLY A 248 -38.57 -0.34 6.55
N LYS A 249 -38.09 0.03 7.74
CA LYS A 249 -38.89 0.68 8.79
C LYS A 249 -38.43 2.11 9.03
N LYS A 250 -39.39 3.02 9.27
CA LYS A 250 -39.10 4.40 9.70
C LYS A 250 -38.56 4.43 11.12
N GLN A 251 -37.52 5.22 11.35
CA GLN A 251 -36.87 5.41 12.65
C GLN A 251 -36.44 6.87 12.82
N ASN A 252 -36.45 7.36 14.06
CA ASN A 252 -35.82 8.63 14.39
C ASN A 252 -34.43 8.36 14.97
N LEU A 253 -33.43 9.07 14.44
CA LEU A 253 -32.04 8.96 14.87
C LEU A 253 -31.49 10.35 15.19
N THR A 254 -30.98 10.56 16.40
CA THR A 254 -30.27 11.79 16.74
C THR A 254 -28.79 11.62 16.48
N VAL A 255 -28.25 12.41 15.56
CA VAL A 255 -26.82 12.44 15.20
C VAL A 255 -26.18 13.73 15.69
N ARG A 256 -24.87 13.73 15.94
CA ARG A 256 -24.11 14.95 16.24
C ARG A 256 -23.36 15.44 15.01
N VAL A 257 -23.35 16.75 14.80
CA VAL A 257 -22.48 17.39 13.82
C VAL A 257 -21.07 17.35 14.36
N HIS A 258 -20.17 16.74 13.61
CA HIS A 258 -18.74 16.75 13.90
C HIS A 258 -18.04 17.67 12.92
N SER A 259 -16.91 18.22 13.33
CA SER A 259 -16.03 18.84 12.35
C SER A 259 -15.12 17.80 11.69
N GLY A 260 -15.18 17.68 10.36
CA GLY A 260 -14.44 16.64 9.62
C GLY A 260 -12.92 16.82 9.71
N LEU A 261 -12.44 18.07 9.77
CA LEU A 261 -11.01 18.40 9.86
C LEU A 261 -10.66 19.37 10.98
N GLY A 262 -11.54 19.47 12.00
CA GLY A 262 -11.21 20.22 13.22
C GLY A 262 -9.97 19.64 13.90
N PRO A 263 -9.31 20.43 14.76
CA PRO A 263 -8.11 19.97 15.45
C PRO A 263 -8.46 18.71 16.25
N TYR A 264 -7.94 17.57 15.82
CA TYR A 264 -7.82 16.43 16.71
C TYR A 264 -6.72 16.79 17.69
N ASP A 265 -7.08 17.07 18.93
CA ASP A 265 -6.10 17.30 19.98
C ASP A 265 -5.51 15.97 20.45
N LEU A 266 -4.20 15.98 20.71
CA LEU A 266 -3.52 14.81 21.27
C LEU A 266 -4.19 14.41 22.59
N PRO A 267 -4.22 13.11 22.92
CA PRO A 267 -4.76 12.65 24.19
C PRO A 267 -4.07 13.36 25.37
N GLU A 268 -4.83 13.64 26.43
CA GLU A 268 -4.28 14.21 27.66
C GLU A 268 -3.19 13.32 28.25
N ILE A 269 -2.13 13.92 28.82
CA ILE A 269 -1.06 13.13 29.45
C ILE A 269 -1.64 12.45 30.67
N THR A 270 -1.77 11.13 30.60
CA THR A 270 -1.98 10.31 31.78
C THR A 270 -0.65 9.75 32.26
N LYS A 271 -0.44 9.69 33.58
CA LYS A 271 0.72 8.99 34.14
C LYS A 271 0.76 7.55 33.65
N ILE A 272 1.96 7.05 33.37
CA ILE A 272 2.17 5.64 33.05
C ILE A 272 1.79 4.82 34.29
N THR A 273 0.66 4.12 34.22
CA THR A 273 0.09 3.36 35.34
C THR A 273 0.03 1.86 35.07
N LYS A 274 0.28 1.43 33.81
CA LYS A 274 0.27 0.03 33.39
C LYS A 274 1.39 -0.21 32.38
N GLU A 275 2.04 -1.36 32.48
CA GLU A 275 2.93 -1.87 31.43
C GLU A 275 2.13 -2.22 30.17
N PRO A 276 2.71 -2.09 28.96
CA PRO A 276 2.01 -2.45 27.75
C PRO A 276 1.82 -3.95 27.66
N GLN A 277 0.74 -4.33 27.00
CA GLN A 277 0.50 -5.72 26.69
C GLN A 277 1.47 -6.18 25.59
N GLN A 278 1.76 -7.47 25.55
CA GLN A 278 2.65 -8.07 24.54
C GLN A 278 2.22 -7.72 23.10
N ALA A 279 0.92 -7.67 22.83
CA ALA A 279 0.38 -7.27 21.53
C ALA A 279 0.77 -5.83 21.16
N ASP A 280 0.84 -4.91 22.13
CA ASP A 280 1.23 -3.52 21.87
C ASP A 280 2.73 -3.37 21.65
N LEU A 281 3.55 -4.20 22.32
CA LEU A 281 4.99 -4.27 22.08
C LEU A 281 5.30 -4.82 20.69
N GLN A 282 4.56 -5.85 20.24
CA GLN A 282 4.64 -6.33 18.85
C GLN A 282 4.25 -5.25 17.86
N LEU A 283 3.19 -4.49 18.17
CA LEU A 283 2.74 -3.38 17.34
C LEU A 283 3.79 -2.25 17.27
N LEU A 284 4.47 -1.94 18.39
CA LEU A 284 5.59 -1.00 18.41
C LEU A 284 6.79 -1.50 17.59
N ALA A 285 7.15 -2.77 17.73
CA ALA A 285 8.21 -3.38 16.93
C ALA A 285 7.89 -3.32 15.42
N LYS A 286 6.62 -3.56 15.06
CA LYS A 286 6.12 -3.40 13.68
C LYS A 286 6.24 -1.96 13.19
N ALA A 287 5.89 -0.96 14.02
CA ALA A 287 6.07 0.45 13.68
C ALA A 287 7.54 0.80 13.44
N LEU A 288 8.45 0.29 14.26
CA LEU A 288 9.89 0.48 14.11
C LEU A 288 10.42 -0.18 12.82
N SER A 289 9.97 -1.39 12.51
CA SER A 289 10.31 -2.06 11.24
C SER A 289 9.85 -1.22 10.05
N PHE A 290 8.58 -0.78 10.05
CA PHE A 290 8.07 0.07 8.98
C PHE A 290 8.79 1.41 8.87
N LEU A 291 9.20 2.01 9.99
CA LEU A 291 10.04 3.20 9.97
C LEU A 291 11.39 2.92 9.30
N SER A 292 12.04 1.80 9.63
CA SER A 292 13.29 1.35 9.00
C SER A 292 13.12 1.10 7.50
N ASP A 293 11.98 0.50 7.11
CA ASP A 293 11.63 0.20 5.72
C ASP A 293 11.06 1.42 4.96
N LYS A 294 11.14 2.62 5.56
CA LYS A 294 10.65 3.89 4.99
C LYS A 294 9.15 3.90 4.68
N ASN A 295 8.39 3.03 5.33
CA ASN A 295 6.92 2.97 5.29
C ASN A 295 6.33 3.92 6.35
N TYR A 296 6.55 5.22 6.14
CA TYR A 296 6.28 6.26 7.12
C TYR A 296 4.80 6.53 7.35
N PHE A 297 3.93 6.40 6.33
CA PHE A 297 2.49 6.56 6.55
C PHE A 297 1.98 5.46 7.49
N THR A 298 2.35 4.23 7.19
CA THR A 298 1.95 3.06 7.97
C THR A 298 2.50 3.13 9.40
N SER A 299 3.78 3.49 9.55
CA SER A 299 4.41 3.64 10.86
C SER A 299 3.78 4.78 11.67
N ALA A 300 3.53 5.96 11.08
CA ALA A 300 2.86 7.08 11.74
C ALA A 300 1.45 6.70 12.24
N PHE A 301 0.68 5.96 11.45
CA PHE A 301 -0.62 5.44 11.85
C PHE A 301 -0.53 4.55 13.09
N ILE A 302 0.43 3.62 13.13
CA ILE A 302 0.62 2.74 14.27
C ILE A 302 1.06 3.51 15.52
N TYR A 303 2.02 4.42 15.40
CA TYR A 303 2.43 5.28 16.51
C TYR A 303 1.26 6.08 17.06
N ARG A 304 0.42 6.65 16.19
CA ARG A 304 -0.76 7.40 16.63
C ARG A 304 -1.72 6.53 17.44
N LYS A 305 -1.98 5.28 17.01
CA LYS A 305 -2.78 4.32 17.79
C LYS A 305 -2.18 4.00 19.15
N LEU A 306 -0.86 3.83 19.22
CA LEU A 306 -0.17 3.57 20.49
C LEU A 306 -0.19 4.79 21.42
N ILE A 307 -0.07 6.00 20.87
CA ILE A 307 -0.17 7.26 21.64
C ILE A 307 -1.55 7.40 22.30
N GLU A 308 -2.63 7.04 21.60
CA GLU A 308 -3.99 7.03 22.19
C GLU A 308 -4.09 6.06 23.39
N LYS A 309 -3.38 4.93 23.34
CA LYS A 309 -3.41 3.93 24.42
C LYS A 309 -2.44 4.26 25.56
N TYR A 310 -1.30 4.89 25.24
CA TYR A 310 -0.18 5.14 26.14
C TYR A 310 0.33 6.59 26.01
N PRO A 311 -0.50 7.61 26.35
CA PRO A 311 -0.16 9.01 26.09
C PRO A 311 1.00 9.54 26.92
N GLY A 312 1.42 8.82 27.98
CA GLY A 312 2.57 9.17 28.82
C GLY A 312 3.92 8.62 28.33
N TRP A 313 3.96 7.90 27.21
CA TRP A 313 5.17 7.23 26.70
C TRP A 313 5.89 8.11 25.69
N ASP A 314 6.99 8.75 26.09
CA ASP A 314 7.78 9.69 25.27
C ASP A 314 8.31 9.08 23.96
N LEU A 315 8.82 7.84 23.98
CA LEU A 315 9.38 7.17 22.81
C LEU A 315 8.40 7.09 21.62
N LEU A 316 7.09 6.95 21.89
CA LEU A 316 6.07 6.90 20.84
C LEU A 316 5.97 8.22 20.06
N TYR A 317 6.14 9.34 20.76
CA TYR A 317 6.15 10.66 20.14
C TYR A 317 7.41 10.86 19.31
N ILE A 318 8.57 10.42 19.79
CA ILE A 318 9.84 10.53 19.06
C ILE A 318 9.78 9.76 17.74
N GLY A 319 9.36 8.48 17.79
CA GLY A 319 9.19 7.66 16.59
C GLY A 319 8.17 8.26 15.61
N SER A 320 7.06 8.78 16.13
CA SER A 320 6.06 9.44 15.31
C SER A 320 6.59 10.73 14.66
N VAL A 321 7.39 11.54 15.35
CA VAL A 321 7.99 12.76 14.79
C VAL A 321 8.83 12.44 13.56
N LEU A 322 9.65 11.39 13.62
CA LEU A 322 10.49 10.96 12.50
C LEU A 322 9.64 10.56 11.28
N CYS A 323 8.56 9.81 11.51
CA CYS A 323 7.64 9.43 10.42
C CYS A 323 6.97 10.66 9.80
N LEU A 324 6.43 11.54 10.64
CA LEU A 324 5.67 12.71 10.22
C LEU A 324 6.54 13.70 9.45
N GLU A 325 7.78 13.89 9.87
CA GLU A 325 8.73 14.71 9.14
C GLU A 325 8.91 14.19 7.71
N ASN A 326 9.19 12.89 7.54
CA ASN A 326 9.44 12.27 6.23
C ASN A 326 8.24 12.27 5.28
N ILE A 327 7.00 12.26 5.80
CA ILE A 327 5.81 12.45 4.96
C ILE A 327 5.43 13.93 4.77
N GLY A 328 6.21 14.87 5.32
CA GLY A 328 5.98 16.31 5.21
C GLY A 328 4.92 16.87 6.15
N ALA A 329 4.46 16.10 7.14
CA ALA A 329 3.48 16.50 8.15
C ALA A 329 4.11 17.33 9.29
N PHE A 330 4.76 18.45 8.93
CA PHE A 330 5.61 19.22 9.83
C PHE A 330 4.85 19.88 10.99
N ASN A 331 3.59 20.26 10.81
CA ASN A 331 2.81 20.86 11.89
C ASN A 331 2.45 19.82 12.95
N ASN A 332 2.05 18.62 12.53
CA ASN A 332 1.85 17.51 13.45
C ASN A 332 3.18 17.08 14.10
N ALA A 333 4.28 17.00 13.32
CA ALA A 333 5.61 16.74 13.87
C ALA A 333 5.99 17.76 14.96
N THR A 334 5.75 19.06 14.72
CA THR A 334 6.01 20.14 15.70
C THR A 334 5.22 19.93 16.99
N LYS A 335 3.92 19.60 16.88
CA LYS A 335 3.06 19.32 18.04
C LYS A 335 3.56 18.12 18.83
N LEU A 336 3.91 17.02 18.16
CA LEU A 336 4.42 15.81 18.81
C LEU A 336 5.82 16.04 19.41
N SER A 337 6.69 16.82 18.78
CA SER A 337 7.99 17.18 19.35
C SER A 337 7.85 17.98 20.64
N GLN A 338 6.90 18.92 20.70
CA GLN A 338 6.61 19.65 21.93
C GLN A 338 6.12 18.69 23.03
N ARG A 339 5.24 17.75 22.67
CA ARG A 339 4.75 16.73 23.60
C ARG A 339 5.85 15.79 24.10
N ALA A 340 6.74 15.36 23.21
CA ALA A 340 7.92 14.57 23.56
C ALA A 340 8.81 15.33 24.56
N LEU A 341 9.03 16.63 24.34
CA LEU A 341 9.83 17.48 25.22
C LEU A 341 9.23 17.64 26.63
N GLU A 342 7.89 17.67 26.73
CA GLU A 342 7.16 17.70 28.01
C GLU A 342 7.31 16.40 28.80
N LEU A 343 7.32 15.26 28.11
CA LEU A 343 7.36 13.92 28.72
C LEU A 343 8.77 13.41 29.04
N THR A 344 9.73 13.74 28.19
CA THR A 344 11.09 13.21 28.24
C THR A 344 11.83 13.68 29.50
N LYS A 345 12.32 12.72 30.28
CA LYS A 345 13.14 12.98 31.48
C LYS A 345 14.63 12.96 31.20
N ASP A 346 15.05 12.19 30.20
CA ASP A 346 16.44 12.09 29.80
C ASP A 346 16.97 13.43 29.26
N LYS A 347 18.14 13.87 29.73
CA LYS A 347 18.68 15.20 29.41
C LYS A 347 19.11 15.31 27.96
N GLU A 348 19.71 14.26 27.41
CA GLU A 348 20.22 14.24 26.04
C GLU A 348 19.07 14.25 25.04
N THR A 349 18.12 13.33 25.22
CA THR A 349 16.90 13.25 24.41
C THR A 349 16.11 14.56 24.47
N LYS A 350 16.03 15.20 25.65
CA LYS A 350 15.38 16.51 25.79
C LYS A 350 16.09 17.62 25.01
N LEU A 351 17.42 17.61 24.96
CA LEU A 351 18.18 18.56 24.15
C LEU A 351 17.93 18.32 22.65
N GLN A 352 18.02 17.07 22.20
CA GLN A 352 17.74 16.69 20.81
C GLN A 352 16.32 17.10 20.38
N MET A 353 15.31 16.87 21.23
CA MET A 353 13.93 17.27 20.94
C MET A 353 13.76 18.80 20.94
N LYS A 354 14.51 19.53 21.77
CA LYS A 354 14.50 21.00 21.75
C LYS A 354 15.10 21.55 20.46
N GLU A 355 16.21 20.99 20.01
CA GLU A 355 16.85 21.34 18.74
C GLU A 355 15.91 21.02 17.57
N LYS A 356 15.33 19.82 17.56
CA LYS A 356 14.35 19.40 16.54
C LYS A 356 13.15 20.35 16.48
N LEU A 357 12.58 20.70 17.64
CA LEU A 357 11.46 21.63 17.72
C LEU A 357 11.83 23.02 17.18
N SER A 358 13.05 23.50 17.46
CA SER A 358 13.56 24.76 16.94
C SER A 358 13.73 24.72 15.42
N GLU A 359 14.30 23.62 14.90
CA GLU A 359 14.42 23.38 13.46
C GLU A 359 13.05 23.44 12.79
N LEU A 360 12.10 22.62 13.26
CA LEU A 360 10.75 22.52 12.68
C LEU A 360 10.01 23.86 12.66
N LYS A 361 10.11 24.66 13.74
CA LYS A 361 9.50 25.99 13.83
C LYS A 361 10.16 27.02 12.90
N SER A 362 11.44 26.86 12.59
CA SER A 362 12.19 27.78 11.73
C SER A 362 11.98 27.54 10.23
N MET A 363 11.40 26.40 9.84
CA MET A 363 11.22 26.07 8.42
C MET A 363 10.08 26.87 7.79
N SER A 364 10.39 27.60 6.73
CA SER A 364 9.37 28.20 5.86
C SER A 364 8.61 27.13 5.06
N GLU A 365 7.38 27.42 4.63
CA GLU A 365 6.58 26.48 3.82
C GLU A 365 7.28 26.05 2.52
N LYS A 366 8.02 26.96 1.88
CA LYS A 366 8.85 26.62 0.71
C LYS A 366 9.94 25.61 1.06
N LYS A 367 10.60 25.77 2.21
CA LYS A 367 11.64 24.86 2.69
C LYS A 367 11.06 23.49 3.07
N LYS A 368 9.87 23.45 3.69
CA LYS A 368 9.13 22.22 4.00
C LYS A 368 8.87 21.38 2.75
N LYS A 369 8.37 22.00 1.67
CA LYS A 369 8.14 21.32 0.39
C LYS A 369 9.45 20.77 -0.21
N SER A 370 10.48 21.63 -0.29
CA SER A 370 11.81 21.24 -0.83
C SER A 370 12.42 20.08 -0.05
N TRP A 371 12.39 20.14 1.29
CA TRP A 371 12.94 19.10 2.15
C TRP A 371 12.33 17.73 1.84
N ARG A 372 11.00 17.65 1.70
CA ARG A 372 10.31 16.38 1.47
C ARG A 372 10.69 15.78 0.11
N ASP A 373 10.68 16.62 -0.92
CA ASP A 373 11.03 16.19 -2.27
C ASP A 373 12.52 15.77 -2.35
N GLU A 374 13.40 16.46 -1.62
CA GLU A 374 14.83 16.11 -1.50
C GLU A 374 15.08 14.79 -0.76
N GLN A 375 14.39 14.55 0.37
CA GLN A 375 14.54 13.27 1.09
C GLN A 375 14.01 12.10 0.26
N GLY A 376 12.85 12.25 -0.36
CA GLY A 376 12.31 11.23 -1.26
C GLY A 376 13.25 10.91 -2.42
N ALA A 377 13.89 11.93 -3.02
CA ALA A 377 14.88 11.73 -4.07
C ALA A 377 16.16 11.02 -3.59
N LYS A 378 16.58 11.22 -2.34
CA LYS A 378 17.69 10.46 -1.74
C LYS A 378 17.30 9.00 -1.52
N GLU A 379 16.08 8.76 -1.04
CA GLU A 379 15.57 7.40 -0.79
C GLU A 379 15.53 6.58 -2.08
N ILE A 380 15.02 7.15 -3.17
CA ILE A 380 15.00 6.49 -4.49
C ILE A 380 16.42 6.13 -4.93
N LYS A 381 17.38 7.07 -4.81
CA LYS A 381 18.78 6.81 -5.17
C LYS A 381 19.43 5.73 -4.32
N GLU A 382 19.11 5.66 -3.02
CA GLU A 382 19.58 4.60 -2.14
C GLU A 382 18.96 3.23 -2.49
N GLU A 383 17.67 3.18 -2.80
CA GLU A 383 17.00 1.95 -3.25
C GLU A 383 17.55 1.47 -4.59
N GLU A 384 17.74 2.35 -5.58
CA GLU A 384 18.39 2.02 -6.85
C GLU A 384 19.83 1.53 -6.67
N LYS A 385 20.53 2.00 -5.63
CA LYS A 385 21.87 1.54 -5.27
C LYS A 385 21.86 0.18 -4.56
N ASN A 386 20.86 -0.07 -3.72
CA ASN A 386 20.73 -1.31 -2.95
C ASN A 386 20.12 -2.45 -3.78
N GLN A 387 19.17 -2.17 -4.67
CA GLN A 387 18.63 -3.14 -5.64
C GLN A 387 19.73 -3.77 -6.53
N LYS A 388 20.87 -3.09 -6.69
CA LYS A 388 21.98 -3.59 -7.51
C LYS A 388 22.85 -4.64 -6.84
N ASN A 389 22.69 -4.90 -5.54
CA ASN A 389 23.60 -5.77 -4.79
C ASN A 389 22.84 -6.83 -4.00
N PHE A 390 22.31 -7.84 -4.70
CA PHE A 390 21.86 -9.08 -4.06
C PHE A 390 23.07 -10.00 -3.87
N PHE A 391 23.35 -10.39 -2.63
CA PHE A 391 24.48 -11.26 -2.32
C PHE A 391 24.02 -12.71 -2.14
N ILE A 392 24.94 -13.62 -2.38
CA ILE A 392 24.67 -15.05 -2.28
C ILE A 392 25.74 -15.70 -1.43
N GLY A 393 25.33 -16.59 -0.53
CA GLY A 393 26.21 -17.46 0.24
C GLY A 393 25.73 -18.90 0.15
N PHE A 394 26.55 -19.77 -0.44
CA PHE A 394 26.29 -21.21 -0.56
C PHE A 394 27.30 -22.00 0.26
N GLY A 395 26.80 -23.05 0.93
CA GLY A 395 27.61 -24.06 1.60
C GLY A 395 27.06 -25.46 1.32
N GLY A 396 27.93 -26.36 0.87
CA GLY A 396 27.50 -27.70 0.47
C GLY A 396 28.64 -28.71 0.34
N ALA A 397 28.25 -29.93 -0.01
CA ALA A 397 29.18 -31.02 -0.29
C ALA A 397 29.31 -31.21 -1.81
N GLN A 398 30.53 -31.48 -2.26
CA GLN A 398 30.85 -31.83 -3.64
C GLN A 398 31.30 -33.28 -3.69
N ILE A 399 30.76 -34.03 -4.64
CA ILE A 399 31.20 -35.38 -4.98
C ILE A 399 31.87 -35.31 -6.36
N SER A 400 33.12 -35.73 -6.44
CA SER A 400 33.87 -35.80 -7.69
C SER A 400 33.99 -37.26 -8.15
N ILE A 401 33.68 -37.51 -9.43
CA ILE A 401 33.65 -38.85 -10.04
C ILE A 401 34.28 -38.77 -11.44
N GLY A 402 35.38 -39.50 -11.68
CA GLY A 402 36.04 -39.63 -12.99
C GLY A 402 37.52 -39.21 -12.99
N GLY A 403 38.30 -39.64 -14.00
CA GLY A 403 39.73 -39.30 -14.16
C GLY A 403 40.70 -39.95 -13.16
N ASP A 404 41.91 -39.39 -13.03
CA ASP A 404 42.99 -39.80 -12.10
C ASP A 404 42.62 -39.57 -10.61
N SER A 405 41.48 -38.94 -10.33
CA SER A 405 41.07 -38.44 -9.01
C SER A 405 40.15 -39.39 -8.21
N GLY A 406 39.55 -40.42 -8.84
CA GLY A 406 38.73 -41.44 -8.16
C GLY A 406 37.42 -40.89 -7.56
N PHE A 407 36.90 -41.55 -6.51
CA PHE A 407 35.75 -41.04 -5.73
C PHE A 407 36.24 -40.13 -4.60
N LYS A 408 35.79 -38.87 -4.59
CA LYS A 408 36.12 -37.90 -3.53
C LYS A 408 34.89 -37.16 -3.02
N LEU A 409 34.85 -36.92 -1.71
CA LEU A 409 33.90 -36.04 -1.04
C LEU A 409 34.64 -34.79 -0.55
N LEU A 410 34.17 -33.62 -0.97
CA LEU A 410 34.82 -32.32 -0.78
C LEU A 410 33.80 -31.32 -0.17
N LEU A 411 34.30 -30.31 0.53
CA LEU A 411 33.46 -29.19 1.01
C LEU A 411 33.58 -28.02 0.05
N LYS A 412 32.45 -27.46 -0.38
CA LYS A 412 32.40 -26.29 -1.25
C LYS A 412 31.64 -25.15 -0.59
N GLY A 413 32.25 -23.97 -0.60
CA GLY A 413 31.62 -22.69 -0.32
C GLY A 413 31.61 -21.81 -1.57
N ARG A 414 30.59 -20.97 -1.70
CA ARG A 414 30.51 -19.97 -2.77
C ARG A 414 29.91 -18.68 -2.22
N VAL A 415 30.55 -17.55 -2.51
CA VAL A 415 30.02 -16.23 -2.17
C VAL A 415 30.00 -15.38 -3.44
N GLY A 416 28.87 -14.78 -3.74
CA GLY A 416 28.70 -14.04 -4.99
C GLY A 416 27.68 -12.93 -4.91
N MET A 417 27.39 -12.36 -6.07
CA MET A 417 26.36 -11.35 -6.24
C MET A 417 25.62 -11.55 -7.56
N PHE A 418 24.35 -11.17 -7.56
CA PHE A 418 23.61 -11.02 -8.81
C PHE A 418 24.11 -9.77 -9.54
N VAL A 419 24.48 -9.95 -10.80
CA VAL A 419 24.89 -8.86 -11.69
C VAL A 419 23.78 -8.47 -12.67
N LEU A 420 22.80 -9.35 -12.86
CA LEU A 420 21.53 -9.15 -13.55
C LEU A 420 20.44 -9.90 -12.76
N GLU A 421 19.16 -9.70 -13.10
CA GLU A 421 18.02 -10.32 -12.38
C GLU A 421 18.16 -11.85 -12.19
N ASN A 422 18.72 -12.54 -13.20
CA ASN A 422 18.83 -14.00 -13.23
C ASN A 422 20.28 -14.51 -13.25
N THR A 423 21.27 -13.61 -13.31
CA THR A 423 22.68 -13.95 -13.47
C THR A 423 23.45 -13.62 -12.22
N ASP A 424 24.16 -14.60 -11.65
CA ASP A 424 25.15 -14.35 -10.61
C ASP A 424 26.58 -14.53 -11.09
N ILE A 425 27.48 -13.77 -10.47
CA ILE A 425 28.92 -14.00 -10.50
C ILE A 425 29.37 -14.28 -9.07
N SER A 426 30.10 -15.36 -8.89
CA SER A 426 30.51 -15.84 -7.58
C SER A 426 31.98 -16.22 -7.52
N ALA A 427 32.59 -16.05 -6.34
CA ALA A 427 33.85 -16.67 -5.98
C ALA A 427 33.58 -17.98 -5.24
N ASP A 428 34.25 -19.04 -5.67
CA ASP A 428 34.13 -20.39 -5.15
C ASP A 428 35.39 -20.77 -4.37
N ILE A 429 35.20 -21.48 -3.25
CA ILE A 429 36.27 -22.15 -2.51
C ILE A 429 35.88 -23.61 -2.30
N THR A 430 36.76 -24.53 -2.66
CA THR A 430 36.59 -25.95 -2.39
C THR A 430 37.80 -26.46 -1.60
N VAL A 431 37.53 -27.23 -0.54
CA VAL A 431 38.55 -27.81 0.31
C VAL A 431 38.73 -29.28 -0.08
N ASP A 432 39.88 -29.62 -0.68
CA ASP A 432 40.32 -31.00 -0.89
C ASP A 432 41.37 -31.37 0.17
N THR A 433 41.04 -32.38 0.99
CA THR A 433 41.92 -32.86 2.07
C THR A 433 43.22 -33.49 1.56
N SER A 434 43.26 -33.90 0.28
CA SER A 434 44.42 -34.54 -0.37
C SER A 434 45.26 -33.58 -1.22
N SER A 435 44.65 -32.55 -1.79
CA SER A 435 45.31 -31.65 -2.76
C SER A 435 45.18 -30.16 -2.46
N GLY A 436 44.73 -29.78 -1.26
CA GLY A 436 44.68 -28.38 -0.82
C GLY A 436 43.43 -27.63 -1.27
N LEU A 437 43.53 -26.30 -1.38
CA LEU A 437 42.40 -25.43 -1.72
C LEU A 437 42.25 -25.31 -3.23
N ILE A 438 41.01 -25.33 -3.70
CA ILE A 438 40.64 -24.96 -5.07
C ILE A 438 39.87 -23.66 -4.99
N LEU A 439 40.39 -22.64 -5.67
CA LEU A 439 39.74 -21.33 -5.77
C LEU A 439 39.14 -21.19 -7.16
N GLY A 440 37.93 -20.63 -7.25
CA GLY A 440 37.23 -20.50 -8.51
C GLY A 440 36.44 -19.21 -8.64
N LEU A 441 36.09 -18.92 -9.88
CA LEU A 441 35.09 -17.94 -10.26
C LEU A 441 34.02 -18.66 -11.09
N SER A 442 32.76 -18.37 -10.83
CA SER A 442 31.64 -18.93 -11.57
C SER A 442 30.66 -17.84 -11.98
N GLY A 443 30.03 -18.04 -13.13
CA GLY A 443 28.89 -17.26 -13.59
C GLY A 443 27.72 -18.20 -13.84
N VAL A 444 26.57 -17.97 -13.21
CA VAL A 444 25.39 -18.85 -13.29
C VAL A 444 24.15 -18.03 -13.68
N GLU A 445 23.51 -18.46 -14.75
CA GLU A 445 22.21 -18.00 -15.24
C GLU A 445 21.10 -18.93 -14.72
N ARG A 446 20.01 -18.35 -14.23
CA ARG A 446 18.85 -19.08 -13.69
C ARG A 446 17.60 -18.88 -14.54
N PHE A 447 16.96 -19.98 -14.92
CA PHE A 447 15.70 -20.00 -15.66
C PHE A 447 14.60 -20.53 -14.74
N TYR A 448 13.77 -19.63 -14.20
CA TYR A 448 12.66 -19.97 -13.32
C TYR A 448 11.52 -20.64 -14.12
N LEU A 449 11.18 -21.86 -13.77
CA LEU A 449 10.07 -22.61 -14.40
C LEU A 449 8.74 -22.30 -13.72
N ILE A 450 8.77 -22.22 -12.39
CA ILE A 450 7.69 -21.81 -11.47
C ILE A 450 8.35 -21.13 -10.27
N ASP A 451 7.56 -20.50 -9.38
CA ASP A 451 8.08 -19.69 -8.26
C ASP A 451 9.13 -20.42 -7.39
N ASP A 452 8.97 -21.72 -7.19
CA ASP A 452 9.83 -22.51 -6.29
C ASP A 452 10.91 -23.33 -7.01
N ILE A 453 11.02 -23.27 -8.34
CA ILE A 453 11.96 -24.11 -9.12
C ILE A 453 12.65 -23.33 -10.25
N SER A 454 13.98 -23.42 -10.32
CA SER A 454 14.77 -22.94 -11.45
C SER A 454 15.70 -23.99 -12.04
N LEU A 455 15.97 -23.88 -13.34
CA LEU A 455 17.05 -24.57 -14.04
C LEU A 455 18.23 -23.62 -14.20
N ASN A 456 19.42 -24.11 -13.91
CA ASN A 456 20.64 -23.31 -13.83
C ASN A 456 21.61 -23.74 -14.92
N SER A 457 22.26 -22.77 -15.57
CA SER A 457 23.36 -23.02 -16.50
C SER A 457 24.47 -22.01 -16.24
N GLY A 458 25.72 -22.38 -16.43
CA GLY A 458 26.81 -21.48 -16.11
C GLY A 458 28.16 -21.93 -16.61
N VAL A 459 29.14 -21.09 -16.35
CA VAL A 459 30.55 -21.32 -16.67
C VAL A 459 31.37 -21.14 -15.41
N PHE A 460 32.46 -21.88 -15.26
CA PHE A 460 33.38 -21.68 -14.15
C PHE A 460 34.83 -21.83 -14.58
N LEU A 461 35.68 -21.08 -13.88
CA LEU A 461 37.13 -21.15 -13.96
C LEU A 461 37.65 -21.46 -12.56
N SER A 462 38.59 -22.40 -12.43
CA SER A 462 39.20 -22.71 -11.13
C SER A 462 40.67 -23.05 -11.23
N VAL A 463 41.39 -22.83 -10.12
CA VAL A 463 42.82 -23.08 -9.97
C VAL A 463 43.05 -23.84 -8.67
N ASN A 464 43.88 -24.89 -8.74
CA ASN A 464 44.33 -25.63 -7.57
C ASN A 464 45.57 -24.96 -6.96
N THR A 465 45.59 -24.74 -5.64
CA THR A 465 46.73 -24.10 -4.96
C THR A 465 47.96 -25.01 -4.83
N ALA A 466 47.80 -26.34 -4.93
CA ALA A 466 48.91 -27.30 -4.81
C ALA A 466 49.69 -27.51 -6.13
N GLY A 467 49.18 -27.02 -7.26
CA GLY A 467 49.84 -27.06 -8.57
C GLY A 467 49.04 -26.24 -9.58
N PRO A 468 49.67 -25.43 -10.46
CA PRO A 468 49.00 -24.40 -11.26
C PRO A 468 48.24 -24.98 -12.45
N THR A 469 47.29 -25.87 -12.20
CA THR A 469 46.37 -26.38 -13.20
C THR A 469 45.13 -25.50 -13.26
N PHE A 470 44.88 -24.91 -14.42
CA PHE A 470 43.68 -24.14 -14.70
C PHE A 470 42.60 -25.06 -15.26
N ASN A 471 41.41 -25.02 -14.66
CA ASN A 471 40.25 -25.78 -15.10
C ASN A 471 39.18 -24.81 -15.57
N LEU A 472 38.79 -24.91 -16.84
CA LEU A 472 37.63 -24.23 -17.40
C LEU A 472 36.53 -25.28 -17.63
N GLY A 473 35.30 -24.97 -17.26
CA GLY A 473 34.19 -25.90 -17.43
C GLY A 473 32.82 -25.24 -17.51
N LEU A 474 31.85 -26.09 -17.83
CA LEU A 474 30.43 -25.74 -17.89
C LEU A 474 29.72 -26.31 -16.66
N SER A 475 28.73 -25.58 -16.17
CA SER A 475 27.86 -26.00 -15.07
C SER A 475 26.41 -26.04 -15.53
N GLY A 476 25.67 -27.04 -15.08
CA GLY A 476 24.23 -27.15 -15.28
C GLY A 476 23.58 -27.70 -14.01
N GLY A 477 22.38 -27.26 -13.65
CA GLY A 477 21.77 -27.68 -12.40
C GLY A 477 20.31 -27.28 -12.24
N ALA A 478 19.78 -27.50 -11.05
CA ALA A 478 18.46 -27.04 -10.65
C ALA A 478 18.47 -26.57 -9.19
N SER A 479 17.62 -25.60 -8.89
CA SER A 479 17.40 -25.10 -7.53
C SER A 479 15.94 -25.26 -7.14
N TYR A 480 15.72 -25.70 -5.89
CA TYR A 480 14.41 -25.70 -5.24
C TYR A 480 14.40 -24.66 -4.12
N TYR A 481 13.53 -23.67 -4.21
CA TYR A 481 13.46 -22.56 -3.24
C TYR A 481 12.53 -22.95 -2.09
N LEU A 482 13.08 -22.90 -0.88
CA LEU A 482 12.34 -23.18 0.36
C LEU A 482 11.56 -21.95 0.83
N ASP A 483 12.12 -20.77 0.57
CA ASP A 483 11.53 -19.46 0.79
C ASP A 483 12.23 -18.42 -0.10
N LYS A 484 11.90 -17.13 0.07
CA LYS A 484 12.50 -16.03 -0.71
C LYS A 484 14.00 -15.82 -0.48
N TYR A 485 14.57 -16.46 0.54
CA TYR A 485 15.94 -16.26 0.99
C TYR A 485 16.79 -17.53 0.98
N THR A 486 16.23 -18.69 0.63
CA THR A 486 16.92 -19.98 0.77
C THR A 486 16.53 -20.96 -0.34
N SER A 487 17.52 -21.63 -0.94
CA SER A 487 17.32 -22.75 -1.87
C SER A 487 18.17 -23.97 -1.52
N ILE A 488 17.75 -25.13 -2.01
CA ILE A 488 18.57 -26.34 -2.15
C ILE A 488 18.99 -26.43 -3.61
N ASP A 489 20.29 -26.55 -3.87
CA ASP A 489 20.84 -26.57 -5.22
C ASP A 489 21.50 -27.90 -5.54
N LEU A 490 21.18 -28.43 -6.71
CA LEU A 490 21.85 -29.55 -7.33
C LEU A 490 22.57 -29.05 -8.59
N THR A 491 23.90 -29.19 -8.64
CA THR A 491 24.70 -28.75 -9.80
C THR A 491 25.56 -29.89 -10.32
N LEU A 492 25.77 -29.91 -11.62
CA LEU A 492 26.69 -30.76 -12.36
C LEU A 492 27.72 -29.87 -13.05
N ASN A 493 29.00 -30.07 -12.78
CA ASN A 493 30.09 -29.42 -13.52
C ASN A 493 30.81 -30.43 -14.39
N ILE A 494 31.05 -30.02 -15.63
CA ILE A 494 31.83 -30.74 -16.63
C ILE A 494 33.11 -29.94 -16.87
N ILE A 495 34.27 -30.49 -16.51
CA ILE A 495 35.57 -29.84 -16.72
C ILE A 495 36.07 -30.19 -18.13
N GLY A 496 36.39 -29.15 -18.92
CA GLY A 496 36.70 -29.30 -20.34
C GLY A 496 38.14 -29.71 -20.63
N LEU A 497 39.13 -29.12 -19.96
CA LEU A 497 40.58 -29.39 -20.10
C LEU A 497 41.34 -28.81 -18.88
N PRO A 498 42.50 -29.38 -18.47
CA PRO A 498 43.14 -30.60 -18.96
C PRO A 498 42.60 -31.90 -18.33
N SER A 499 41.77 -31.83 -17.29
CA SER A 499 41.09 -33.01 -16.71
C SER A 499 39.72 -33.24 -17.36
N GLN A 500 39.25 -34.50 -17.38
CA GLN A 500 37.91 -34.90 -17.84
C GLN A 500 37.04 -35.34 -16.65
N ASP A 501 37.06 -34.55 -15.58
CA ASP A 501 36.35 -34.89 -14.34
C ASP A 501 34.91 -34.34 -14.39
N ILE A 502 33.99 -35.10 -13.81
CA ILE A 502 32.59 -34.71 -13.60
C ILE A 502 32.38 -34.51 -12.10
N ASN A 503 31.85 -33.35 -11.72
CA ASN A 503 31.56 -33.02 -10.33
C ASN A 503 30.07 -32.81 -10.11
N PHE A 504 29.54 -33.43 -9.06
CA PHE A 504 28.19 -33.23 -8.58
C PHE A 504 28.22 -32.41 -7.29
N TYR A 505 27.33 -31.44 -7.18
CA TYR A 505 27.19 -30.57 -6.01
C TYR A 505 25.79 -30.68 -5.47
N LEU A 506 25.70 -30.86 -4.15
CA LEU A 506 24.46 -30.69 -3.42
C LEU A 506 24.72 -29.77 -2.23
N GLY A 507 23.94 -28.71 -2.11
CA GLY A 507 24.07 -27.79 -0.99
C GLY A 507 22.91 -26.84 -0.86
N MET A 508 23.06 -25.90 0.06
CA MET A 508 22.07 -24.86 0.30
C MET A 508 22.65 -23.50 -0.03
N THR A 509 21.87 -22.69 -0.73
CA THR A 509 22.17 -21.28 -0.96
C THR A 509 21.28 -20.43 -0.08
N ARG A 510 21.87 -19.39 0.52
CA ARG A 510 21.17 -18.28 1.16
C ARG A 510 21.38 -17.00 0.36
N TYR A 511 20.28 -16.29 0.14
CA TYR A 511 20.22 -15.01 -0.57
C TYR A 511 20.11 -13.88 0.45
N PHE A 512 20.94 -12.85 0.30
CA PHE A 512 21.07 -11.72 1.23
C PHE A 512 20.78 -10.39 0.55
#